data_AF-A0A1Y5E791-F1
#
_entry.id   AF-A0A1Y5E791-F1
#
_cell.length_a   1.000
_cell.length_b   1.000
_cell.length_c   1.000
_cell.angle_alpha   90.00
_cell.angle_beta   90.00
_cell.angle_gamma   90.00
#
_symmetry.space_group_name_H-M   'P 1'
#
loop_
_entity.id
_entity.type
_entity.pdbx_description
1 polymer ?
#
loop_
_entity_poly.entity_id
_entity_poly.type
_entity_poly.pdbx_seq_one_letter_code
_entity_poly.pdbx_strand_id
1 'polypeptide(L)'
;MKISSLEYGVAALLEPREGILWPAGVRTYSIWERSVLIENAASRFFWANIIEQEAPERAIIRDGVENVILRLPSARSRSWMAEYDFMAKMLGADQLVIYAPALVQLAHLMPNQLKQYRRKMVARFLKRLLPLDQPFVMRQMRKFVRSSVLLYSSNTIFEKAEMFAVLVKGSTDQSARANKHRVATIIRMLQLMTNDEIVRHFKTVERYLTELDFLEAQCKYYRIYPKDIYEVSVLELRQALSG
;
A
#
# COMPACT_ATOMS: atom_id res chain seq x y z
N MET A 1 31.54 -22.89 23.56
CA MET A 1 30.62 -21.75 23.68
C MET A 1 29.50 -21.97 22.66
N LYS A 2 28.30 -22.38 23.11
CA LYS A 2 27.16 -22.66 22.22
C LYS A 2 26.59 -21.33 21.74
N ILE A 3 26.86 -20.97 20.50
CA ILE A 3 26.17 -19.87 19.83
C ILE A 3 24.76 -20.38 19.51
N SER A 4 23.74 -19.81 20.16
CA SER A 4 22.33 -20.07 19.89
C SER A 4 21.97 -19.53 18.50
N SER A 5 22.08 -20.38 17.48
CA SER A 5 21.78 -20.08 16.07
C SER A 5 20.29 -19.87 15.75
N LEU A 6 19.46 -19.52 16.73
CA LEU A 6 18.00 -19.47 16.59
C LEU A 6 17.39 -18.07 16.78
N GLU A 7 18.17 -17.07 17.21
CA GLU A 7 17.64 -15.72 17.48
C GLU A 7 17.81 -14.71 16.33
N TYR A 8 18.55 -15.05 15.25
CA TYR A 8 18.84 -14.13 14.13
C TYR A 8 18.30 -14.60 12.76
N GLY A 9 17.24 -15.40 12.72
CA GLY A 9 16.91 -16.19 11.53
C GLY A 9 16.29 -15.45 10.33
N VAL A 10 15.36 -14.52 10.55
CA VAL A 10 14.58 -13.91 9.44
C VAL A 10 15.21 -12.63 8.91
N ALA A 11 15.95 -11.89 9.74
CA ALA A 11 16.62 -10.66 9.32
C ALA A 11 17.58 -10.90 8.15
N ALA A 12 18.35 -11.99 8.20
CA ALA A 12 19.23 -12.41 7.10
C ALA A 12 18.47 -12.69 5.78
N LEU A 13 17.19 -13.10 5.86
CA LEU A 13 16.35 -13.34 4.67
C LEU A 13 15.76 -12.04 4.10
N LEU A 14 15.87 -10.94 4.83
CA LEU A 14 15.36 -9.61 4.50
C LEU A 14 16.48 -8.59 4.32
N GLU A 15 17.74 -9.04 4.20
CA GLU A 15 18.84 -8.15 3.86
C GLU A 15 18.63 -7.57 2.45
N PRO A 16 18.81 -6.25 2.27
CA PRO A 16 18.72 -5.63 0.95
C PRO A 16 19.71 -6.27 -0.01
N ARG A 17 19.23 -6.67 -1.19
CA ARG A 17 20.10 -7.27 -2.20
C ARG A 17 21.02 -6.22 -2.83
N GLU A 18 22.31 -6.54 -2.90
CA GLU A 18 23.32 -5.69 -3.53
C GLU A 18 23.21 -5.72 -5.08
N GLY A 19 23.74 -4.67 -5.73
CA GLY A 19 23.89 -4.63 -7.19
C GLY A 19 22.61 -4.43 -8.00
N ILE A 20 21.49 -4.03 -7.37
CA ILE A 20 20.27 -3.66 -8.08
C ILE A 20 20.44 -2.27 -8.71
N LEU A 21 20.24 -2.18 -10.03
CA LEU A 21 20.24 -0.92 -10.77
C LEU A 21 18.84 -0.29 -10.73
N TRP A 22 18.67 0.71 -9.87
CA TRP A 22 17.39 1.41 -9.73
C TRP A 22 17.21 2.47 -10.83
N PRO A 23 16.06 2.51 -11.51
CA PRO A 23 15.79 3.52 -12.51
C PRO A 23 15.70 4.91 -11.87
N ALA A 24 16.35 5.90 -12.47
CA ALA A 24 16.23 7.29 -12.04
C ALA A 24 14.82 7.82 -12.34
N GLY A 25 14.15 8.38 -11.33
CA GLY A 25 12.89 9.12 -11.51
C GLY A 25 11.83 8.82 -10.46
N VAL A 26 10.98 9.80 -10.20
CA VAL A 26 9.89 9.67 -9.24
C VAL A 26 8.77 8.84 -9.87
N ARG A 27 8.53 7.63 -9.36
CA ARG A 27 7.48 6.73 -9.87
C ARG A 27 6.25 6.76 -8.99
N THR A 28 5.09 6.96 -9.62
CA THR A 28 3.79 6.86 -8.97
C THR A 28 3.53 5.42 -8.54
N TYR A 29 3.16 5.28 -7.28
CA TYR A 29 2.65 4.06 -6.70
C TYR A 29 1.58 4.46 -5.71
N SER A 30 0.59 3.61 -5.60
CA SER A 30 -0.54 3.78 -4.71
C SER A 30 -0.55 2.62 -3.75
N ILE A 31 -1.06 2.82 -2.54
CA ILE A 31 -1.27 1.75 -1.56
C ILE A 31 -2.09 0.57 -2.12
N TRP A 32 -2.85 0.79 -3.20
CA TRP A 32 -3.63 -0.22 -3.90
C TRP A 32 -2.85 -1.06 -4.91
N GLU A 33 -1.56 -0.80 -5.09
CA GLU A 33 -0.65 -1.58 -5.94
C GLU A 33 0.21 -2.58 -5.13
N ARG A 34 -0.15 -2.81 -3.86
CA ARG A 34 0.47 -3.83 -3.00
C ARG A 34 0.03 -5.23 -3.41
N SER A 35 0.85 -6.24 -3.09
CA SER A 35 0.51 -7.66 -3.28
C SER A 35 -0.56 -8.13 -2.28
N VAL A 36 -0.52 -7.62 -1.05
CA VAL A 36 -1.48 -7.94 0.01
C VAL A 36 -1.81 -6.75 0.90
N LEU A 37 -2.90 -6.85 1.65
CA LEU A 37 -3.26 -5.96 2.74
C LEU A 37 -3.22 -6.71 4.08
N ILE A 38 -2.46 -6.19 5.04
CA ILE A 38 -2.39 -6.72 6.41
C ILE A 38 -2.86 -5.61 7.35
N GLU A 39 -3.95 -5.86 8.10
CA GLU A 39 -4.51 -4.92 9.07
C GLU A 39 -4.34 -5.46 10.50
N ASN A 40 -3.23 -5.12 11.13
CA ASN A 40 -2.97 -5.44 12.54
C ASN A 40 -2.33 -4.26 13.29
N ALA A 41 -2.02 -4.45 14.58
CA ALA A 41 -1.39 -3.42 15.40
C ALA A 41 0.01 -3.02 14.89
N ALA A 42 0.84 -3.99 14.50
CA ALA A 42 2.18 -3.73 13.97
C ALA A 42 2.17 -2.92 12.67
N SER A 43 1.27 -3.24 11.73
CA SER A 43 1.12 -2.47 10.50
C SER A 43 0.70 -1.03 10.79
N ARG A 44 -0.24 -0.81 11.73
CA ARG A 44 -0.65 0.54 12.12
C ARG A 44 0.48 1.34 12.75
N PHE A 45 1.25 0.72 13.64
CA PHE A 45 2.41 1.35 14.29
C PHE A 45 3.50 1.69 13.28
N PHE A 46 3.82 0.76 12.38
CA PHE A 46 4.80 0.96 11.33
C PHE A 46 4.47 2.17 10.43
N TRP A 47 3.25 2.23 9.91
CA TRP A 47 2.83 3.36 9.08
C TRP A 47 2.73 4.68 9.86
N ALA A 48 2.40 4.64 11.16
CA ALA A 48 2.40 5.84 12.00
C ALA A 48 3.81 6.39 12.19
N ASN A 49 4.80 5.53 12.41
CA ASN A 49 6.20 5.93 12.56
C ASN A 49 6.75 6.56 11.27
N ILE A 50 6.44 5.98 10.10
CA ILE A 50 6.84 6.59 8.82
C ILE A 50 6.25 8.00 8.68
N ILE A 51 4.96 8.16 9.00
CA ILE A 51 4.28 9.45 8.94
C ILE A 51 4.94 10.48 9.89
N GLU A 52 5.38 10.05 11.06
CA GLU A 52 6.06 10.89 12.04
C GLU A 52 7.47 11.29 11.58
N GLN A 53 8.23 10.35 11.00
CA GLN A 53 9.54 10.62 10.42
C GLN A 53 9.48 11.61 9.25
N GLU A 54 8.45 11.52 8.42
CA GLU A 54 8.20 12.41 7.28
C GLU A 54 7.52 13.74 7.67
N ALA A 55 7.27 13.99 8.97
CA ALA A 55 6.46 15.13 9.40
C ALA A 55 6.98 16.50 8.88
N PRO A 56 8.30 16.79 8.87
CA PRO A 56 8.83 18.05 8.34
C PRO A 56 8.51 18.26 6.85
N GLU A 57 8.79 17.27 6.00
CA GLU A 57 8.54 17.32 4.56
C GLU A 57 7.04 17.44 4.28
N ARG A 58 6.23 16.70 5.02
CA ARG A 58 4.76 16.74 4.93
C ARG A 58 4.20 18.11 5.28
N ALA A 59 4.77 18.80 6.28
CA ALA A 59 4.35 20.14 6.65
C ALA A 59 4.59 21.13 5.50
N ILE A 60 5.76 21.08 4.86
CA ILE A 60 6.09 21.93 3.70
C ILE A 60 5.11 21.68 2.54
N ILE A 61 4.82 20.41 2.24
CA ILE A 61 3.87 20.05 1.19
C ILE A 61 2.47 20.56 1.52
N ARG A 62 2.03 20.38 2.79
CA ARG A 62 0.72 20.84 3.27
C ARG A 62 0.57 22.33 3.10
N ASP A 63 1.55 23.11 3.55
CA ASP A 63 1.52 24.57 3.45
C ASP A 63 1.41 25.03 2.00
N GLY A 64 2.14 24.37 1.09
CA GLY A 64 2.03 24.62 -0.35
C GLY A 64 0.62 24.37 -0.89
N VAL A 65 -0.03 23.28 -0.47
CA VAL A 65 -1.42 22.96 -0.87
C VAL A 65 -2.41 23.95 -0.28
N GLU A 66 -2.29 24.23 1.01
CA GLU A 66 -3.21 25.09 1.76
C GLU A 66 -3.21 26.52 1.22
N ASN A 67 -2.02 27.09 0.95
CA ASN A 67 -1.87 28.42 0.35
C ASN A 67 -2.60 28.59 -0.99
N VAL A 68 -2.74 27.50 -1.75
CA VAL A 68 -3.46 27.52 -3.03
C VAL A 68 -4.95 27.24 -2.84
N ILE A 69 -5.31 26.23 -2.04
CA ILE A 69 -6.72 25.82 -1.85
C ILE A 69 -7.52 26.87 -1.06
N LEU A 70 -6.89 27.63 -0.15
CA LEU A 70 -7.55 28.71 0.59
C LEU A 70 -8.06 29.86 -0.29
N ARG A 71 -7.57 29.97 -1.53
CA ARG A 71 -8.07 30.96 -2.51
C ARG A 71 -9.44 30.58 -3.10
N LEU A 72 -9.89 29.34 -2.89
CA LEU A 72 -11.22 28.88 -3.33
C LEU A 72 -12.32 29.30 -2.35
N PRO A 73 -13.59 29.36 -2.78
CA PRO A 73 -14.71 29.59 -1.85
C PRO A 73 -14.68 28.64 -0.66
N SER A 74 -14.99 29.14 0.55
CA SER A 74 -14.80 28.42 1.83
C SER A 74 -15.33 26.97 1.83
N ALA A 75 -16.53 26.73 1.32
CA ALA A 75 -17.10 25.39 1.24
C ALA A 75 -16.30 24.43 0.33
N ARG A 76 -15.74 24.97 -0.76
CA ARG A 76 -14.89 24.22 -1.69
C ARG A 76 -13.51 23.97 -1.06
N SER A 77 -12.91 24.99 -0.47
CA SER A 77 -11.63 24.89 0.23
C SER A 77 -11.66 23.78 1.30
N ARG A 78 -12.63 23.80 2.23
CA ARG A 78 -12.79 22.76 3.26
C ARG A 78 -12.96 21.36 2.66
N SER A 79 -13.77 21.24 1.62
CA SER A 79 -14.01 19.95 0.94
C SER A 79 -12.73 19.35 0.36
N TRP A 80 -11.86 20.17 -0.25
CA TRP A 80 -10.63 19.72 -0.90
C TRP A 80 -9.46 19.55 0.07
N MET A 81 -9.35 20.38 1.11
CA MET A 81 -8.41 20.13 2.20
C MET A 81 -8.69 18.79 2.89
N ALA A 82 -9.96 18.45 3.10
CA ALA A 82 -10.30 17.13 3.63
C ALA A 82 -9.90 15.97 2.71
N GLU A 83 -9.82 16.18 1.39
CA GLU A 83 -9.30 15.16 0.46
C GLU A 83 -7.77 15.06 0.52
N TYR A 84 -7.08 16.20 0.66
CA TYR A 84 -5.64 16.22 0.89
C TYR A 84 -5.29 15.48 2.18
N ASP A 85 -5.96 15.80 3.30
CA ASP A 85 -5.75 15.15 4.60
C ASP A 85 -5.99 13.64 4.54
N PHE A 86 -6.93 13.21 3.69
CA PHE A 86 -7.19 11.79 3.48
C PHE A 86 -6.07 11.12 2.67
N MET A 87 -5.60 11.75 1.58
CA MET A 87 -4.47 11.24 0.80
C MET A 87 -3.19 11.21 1.62
N ALA A 88 -2.92 12.23 2.42
CA ALA A 88 -1.79 12.31 3.32
C ALA A 88 -1.83 11.27 4.45
N LYS A 89 -2.93 10.54 4.66
CA LYS A 89 -2.94 9.37 5.57
C LYS A 89 -2.55 8.07 4.88
N MET A 90 -2.43 8.06 3.56
CA MET A 90 -2.21 6.83 2.77
C MET A 90 -0.93 6.84 1.95
N LEU A 91 -0.36 8.02 1.71
CA LEU A 91 0.79 8.22 0.84
C LEU A 91 1.99 8.69 1.64
N GLY A 92 3.19 8.23 1.24
CA GLY A 92 4.46 8.76 1.74
C GLY A 92 4.72 10.17 1.22
N ALA A 93 5.71 10.85 1.78
CA ALA A 93 6.10 12.21 1.38
C ALA A 93 6.53 12.25 -0.10
N ASP A 94 7.28 11.25 -0.55
CA ASP A 94 7.71 11.07 -1.95
C ASP A 94 6.51 11.10 -2.93
N GLN A 95 5.43 10.42 -2.57
CA GLN A 95 4.20 10.34 -3.34
C GLN A 95 3.42 11.65 -3.26
N LEU A 96 3.37 12.26 -2.08
CA LEU A 96 2.66 13.53 -1.87
C LEU A 96 3.25 14.65 -2.73
N VAL A 97 4.57 14.71 -2.94
CA VAL A 97 5.20 15.68 -3.86
C VAL A 97 4.63 15.58 -5.28
N ILE A 98 4.27 14.38 -5.74
CA ILE A 98 3.67 14.17 -7.07
C ILE A 98 2.16 14.45 -7.07
N TYR A 99 1.45 13.91 -6.08
CA TYR A 99 -0.01 13.89 -6.09
C TYR A 99 -0.64 15.18 -5.55
N ALA A 100 0.04 15.92 -4.68
CA ALA A 100 -0.48 17.17 -4.13
C ALA A 100 -0.71 18.25 -5.21
N PRO A 101 0.22 18.50 -6.16
CA PRO A 101 -0.04 19.41 -7.28
C PRO A 101 -1.24 19.00 -8.14
N ALA A 102 -1.38 17.69 -8.42
CA ALA A 102 -2.52 17.18 -9.17
C ALA A 102 -3.85 17.38 -8.41
N LEU A 103 -3.85 17.19 -7.09
CA LEU A 103 -5.01 17.47 -6.24
C LEU A 103 -5.39 18.95 -6.29
N VAL A 104 -4.42 19.86 -6.27
CA VAL A 104 -4.67 21.30 -6.40
C VAL A 104 -5.31 21.62 -7.75
N GLN A 105 -4.83 21.04 -8.85
CA GLN A 105 -5.46 21.21 -10.17
C GLN A 105 -6.90 20.68 -10.18
N LEU A 106 -7.13 19.48 -9.64
CA LEU A 106 -8.47 18.91 -9.49
C LEU A 106 -9.37 19.82 -8.63
N ALA A 107 -8.83 20.46 -7.59
CA ALA A 107 -9.58 21.37 -6.74
C ALA A 107 -10.13 22.58 -7.51
N HIS A 108 -9.46 23.03 -8.57
CA HIS A 108 -9.92 24.10 -9.46
C HIS A 108 -10.89 23.61 -10.54
N LEU A 109 -10.60 22.45 -11.15
CA LEU A 109 -11.29 21.97 -12.33
C LEU A 109 -12.55 21.13 -12.01
N MET A 110 -12.56 20.44 -10.88
CA MET A 110 -13.61 19.47 -10.54
C MET A 110 -14.59 20.02 -9.50
N PRO A 111 -15.87 20.20 -9.85
CA PRO A 111 -16.91 20.50 -8.87
C PRO A 111 -17.12 19.34 -7.89
N ASN A 112 -17.56 19.66 -6.66
CA ASN A 112 -17.85 18.65 -5.64
C ASN A 112 -18.89 17.61 -6.10
N GLN A 113 -19.88 18.03 -6.90
CA GLN A 113 -20.90 17.12 -7.44
C GLN A 113 -20.29 16.06 -8.36
N LEU A 114 -19.37 16.46 -9.24
CA LEU A 114 -18.67 15.54 -10.14
C LEU A 114 -17.78 14.55 -9.36
N LYS A 115 -17.08 15.04 -8.33
CA LYS A 115 -16.32 14.19 -7.39
C LYS A 115 -17.20 13.11 -6.77
N GLN A 116 -18.39 13.48 -6.27
CA GLN A 116 -19.34 12.53 -5.67
C GLN A 116 -19.95 11.56 -6.69
N TYR A 117 -20.25 12.03 -7.90
CA TYR A 117 -20.75 11.17 -8.97
C TYR A 117 -19.73 10.09 -9.35
N ARG A 118 -18.46 10.47 -9.57
CA ARG A 118 -17.38 9.52 -9.85
C ARG A 118 -17.23 8.48 -8.72
N ARG A 119 -17.30 8.92 -7.45
CA ARG A 119 -17.26 8.00 -6.29
C ARG A 119 -18.42 7.01 -6.32
N LYS A 120 -19.64 7.46 -6.60
CA LYS A 120 -20.82 6.60 -6.70
C LYS A 120 -20.69 5.57 -7.82
N MET A 121 -20.12 5.94 -8.97
CA MET A 121 -19.86 5.01 -10.07
C MET A 121 -18.88 3.91 -9.67
N VAL A 122 -17.72 4.27 -9.13
CA VAL A 122 -16.70 3.31 -8.67
C VAL A 122 -17.27 2.41 -7.58
N ALA A 123 -18.00 2.98 -6.62
CA ALA A 123 -18.64 2.20 -5.57
C ALA A 123 -19.61 1.17 -6.16
N ARG A 124 -20.52 1.59 -7.06
CA ARG A 124 -21.48 0.68 -7.71
C ARG A 124 -20.78 -0.45 -8.47
N PHE A 125 -19.69 -0.14 -9.16
CA PHE A 125 -18.87 -1.13 -9.86
C PHE A 125 -18.29 -2.16 -8.88
N LEU A 126 -17.63 -1.71 -7.82
CA LEU A 126 -17.02 -2.59 -6.81
C LEU A 126 -18.04 -3.43 -6.04
N LYS A 127 -19.26 -2.94 -5.83
CA LYS A 127 -20.34 -3.73 -5.19
C LYS A 127 -20.68 -5.00 -5.97
N ARG A 128 -20.41 -5.06 -7.27
CA ARG A 128 -20.62 -6.26 -8.10
C ARG A 128 -19.47 -7.26 -7.97
N LEU A 129 -18.30 -6.79 -7.56
CA LEU A 129 -17.07 -7.59 -7.53
C LEU A 129 -16.74 -8.11 -6.14
N LEU A 130 -17.12 -7.38 -5.08
CA LEU A 130 -16.70 -7.63 -3.71
C LEU A 130 -17.85 -8.08 -2.80
N PRO A 131 -17.64 -9.06 -1.91
CA PRO A 131 -18.62 -9.43 -0.90
C PRO A 131 -18.64 -8.36 0.21
N LEU A 132 -19.79 -7.73 0.43
CA LEU A 132 -19.94 -6.59 1.36
C LEU A 132 -20.42 -6.99 2.76
N ASP A 133 -20.40 -8.28 3.06
CA ASP A 133 -20.71 -8.86 4.35
C ASP A 133 -19.57 -8.68 5.37
N GLN A 134 -18.34 -8.48 4.90
CA GLN A 134 -17.18 -8.37 5.78
C GLN A 134 -16.80 -6.92 6.11
N PRO A 135 -16.64 -6.56 7.41
CA PRO A 135 -16.22 -5.22 7.83
C PRO A 135 -14.88 -4.77 7.25
N PHE A 136 -13.94 -5.69 7.09
CA PHE A 136 -12.65 -5.42 6.44
C PHE A 136 -12.84 -4.92 5.01
N VAL A 137 -13.58 -5.68 4.19
CA VAL A 137 -13.85 -5.35 2.78
C VAL A 137 -14.55 -4.00 2.68
N MET A 138 -15.57 -3.76 3.51
CA MET A 138 -16.29 -2.47 3.54
C MET A 138 -15.38 -1.28 3.91
N ARG A 139 -14.43 -1.45 4.85
CA ARG A 139 -13.46 -0.40 5.18
C ARG A 139 -12.53 -0.11 4.02
N GLN A 140 -11.94 -1.14 3.41
CA GLN A 140 -11.01 -0.96 2.28
C GLN A 140 -11.72 -0.37 1.06
N MET A 141 -12.93 -0.84 0.74
CA MET A 141 -13.74 -0.30 -0.35
C MET A 141 -14.02 1.20 -0.16
N ARG A 142 -14.39 1.63 1.05
CA ARG A 142 -14.60 3.06 1.34
C ARG A 142 -13.33 3.89 1.12
N LYS A 143 -12.17 3.39 1.57
CA LYS A 143 -10.89 4.06 1.36
C LYS A 143 -10.56 4.14 -0.14
N PHE A 144 -10.65 3.03 -0.86
CA PHE A 144 -10.38 2.97 -2.29
C PHE A 144 -11.27 3.93 -3.07
N VAL A 145 -12.60 3.86 -2.90
CA VAL A 145 -13.56 4.73 -3.58
C VAL A 145 -13.22 6.22 -3.35
N ARG A 146 -12.83 6.58 -2.13
CA ARG A 146 -12.49 7.96 -1.81
C ARG A 146 -11.22 8.43 -2.53
N SER A 147 -10.19 7.58 -2.54
CA SER A 147 -8.89 7.89 -3.17
C SER A 147 -8.86 7.74 -4.68
N SER A 148 -9.59 6.79 -5.26
CA SER A 148 -9.43 6.40 -6.66
C SER A 148 -9.78 7.54 -7.61
N VAL A 149 -10.77 8.35 -7.25
CA VAL A 149 -11.16 9.56 -8.01
C VAL A 149 -10.12 10.67 -7.96
N LEU A 150 -9.17 10.60 -7.02
CA LEU A 150 -8.08 11.55 -6.83
C LEU A 150 -6.79 11.04 -7.48
N LEU A 151 -6.54 9.72 -7.39
CA LEU A 151 -5.28 9.09 -7.82
C LEU A 151 -5.31 8.60 -9.27
N TYR A 152 -6.49 8.36 -9.85
CA TYR A 152 -6.62 7.75 -11.17
C TYR A 152 -7.50 8.57 -12.11
N SER A 153 -7.10 8.60 -13.38
CA SER A 153 -7.87 9.24 -14.45
C SER A 153 -9.14 8.42 -14.74
N SER A 154 -10.12 9.03 -15.41
CA SER A 154 -11.37 8.35 -15.78
C SER A 154 -11.15 7.14 -16.69
N ASN A 155 -10.07 7.12 -17.47
CA ASN A 155 -9.78 6.08 -18.44
C ASN A 155 -9.25 4.79 -17.77
N THR A 156 -8.59 4.91 -16.62
CA THR A 156 -7.93 3.77 -15.95
C THR A 156 -8.55 3.40 -14.60
N ILE A 157 -9.50 4.20 -14.10
CA ILE A 157 -10.07 4.01 -12.75
C ILE A 157 -10.76 2.64 -12.57
N PHE A 158 -11.39 2.10 -13.61
CA PHE A 158 -12.09 0.81 -13.53
C PHE A 158 -11.12 -0.37 -13.58
N GLU A 159 -10.09 -0.31 -14.42
CA GLU A 159 -8.97 -1.26 -14.40
C GLU A 159 -8.33 -1.31 -13.00
N LYS A 160 -8.04 -0.14 -12.42
CA LYS A 160 -7.50 -0.04 -11.05
C LYS A 160 -8.49 -0.56 -9.99
N ALA A 161 -9.79 -0.43 -10.22
CA ALA A 161 -10.83 -0.98 -9.34
C ALA A 161 -10.89 -2.51 -9.41
N GLU A 162 -10.68 -3.11 -10.59
CA GLU A 162 -10.57 -4.56 -10.75
C GLU A 162 -9.34 -5.11 -10.03
N MET A 163 -8.18 -4.49 -10.23
CA MET A 163 -6.94 -4.83 -9.50
C MET A 163 -7.15 -4.75 -7.98
N PHE A 164 -7.78 -3.68 -7.51
CA PHE A 164 -8.13 -3.51 -6.09
C PHE A 164 -9.07 -4.63 -5.61
N ALA A 165 -10.05 -5.03 -6.41
CA ALA A 165 -10.97 -6.09 -6.03
C ALA A 165 -10.24 -7.44 -5.85
N VAL A 166 -9.28 -7.75 -6.72
CA VAL A 166 -8.42 -8.94 -6.59
C VAL A 166 -7.59 -8.87 -5.30
N LEU A 167 -6.93 -7.73 -5.05
CA LEU A 167 -6.12 -7.50 -3.85
C LEU A 167 -6.93 -7.72 -2.56
N VAL A 168 -8.14 -7.12 -2.49
CA VAL A 168 -9.00 -7.25 -1.31
C VAL A 168 -9.48 -8.68 -1.13
N LYS A 169 -9.87 -9.38 -2.19
CA LYS A 169 -10.28 -10.79 -2.12
C LYS A 169 -9.17 -11.65 -1.53
N GLY A 170 -7.94 -11.54 -2.04
CA GLY A 170 -6.77 -12.28 -1.52
C GLY A 170 -6.41 -11.92 -0.06
N SER A 171 -6.86 -10.76 0.40
CA SER A 171 -6.62 -10.24 1.75
C SER A 171 -7.84 -10.31 2.67
N THR A 172 -8.91 -11.01 2.29
CA THR A 172 -10.18 -10.97 3.04
C THR A 172 -10.04 -11.60 4.43
N ASP A 173 -9.41 -12.77 4.52
CA ASP A 173 -9.16 -13.45 5.79
C ASP A 173 -8.03 -12.76 6.57
N GLN A 174 -8.36 -11.91 7.52
CA GLN A 174 -7.39 -11.21 8.36
C GLN A 174 -6.98 -11.99 9.62
N SER A 175 -7.23 -13.30 9.69
CA SER A 175 -6.79 -14.13 10.82
C SER A 175 -5.26 -14.15 10.94
N ALA A 176 -4.75 -14.39 12.15
CA ALA A 176 -3.32 -14.48 12.40
C ALA A 176 -2.66 -15.58 11.55
N ARG A 177 -3.35 -16.71 11.35
CA ARG A 177 -2.87 -17.83 10.50
C ARG A 177 -2.73 -17.39 9.05
N ALA A 178 -3.75 -16.77 8.47
CA ALA A 178 -3.72 -16.33 7.08
C ALA A 178 -2.66 -15.23 6.86
N ASN A 179 -2.58 -14.26 7.77
CA ASN A 179 -1.57 -13.20 7.69
C ASN A 179 -0.14 -13.75 7.85
N LYS A 180 0.11 -14.71 8.76
CA LYS A 180 1.40 -15.40 8.86
C LYS A 180 1.81 -16.04 7.54
N HIS A 181 0.88 -16.80 6.94
CA HIS A 181 1.12 -17.44 5.65
C HIS A 181 1.43 -16.42 4.56
N ARG A 182 0.64 -15.33 4.45
CA ARG A 182 0.91 -14.25 3.48
C ARG A 182 2.30 -13.63 3.65
N VAL A 183 2.70 -13.30 4.88
CA VAL A 183 4.03 -12.73 5.15
C VAL A 183 5.11 -13.71 4.70
N ALA A 184 4.99 -14.98 5.10
CA ALA A 184 5.93 -16.03 4.69
C ALA A 184 6.01 -16.18 3.16
N THR A 185 4.87 -16.20 2.47
CA THR A 185 4.79 -16.26 1.00
C THR A 185 5.46 -15.06 0.35
N ILE A 186 5.24 -13.84 0.85
CA ILE A 186 5.85 -12.63 0.27
C ILE A 186 7.37 -12.66 0.42
N ILE A 187 7.86 -13.03 1.61
CA ILE A 187 9.31 -13.16 1.84
C ILE A 187 9.89 -14.20 0.89
N ARG A 188 9.18 -15.33 0.73
CA ARG A 188 9.64 -16.38 -0.19
C ARG A 188 9.63 -15.91 -1.65
N MET A 189 8.60 -15.20 -2.08
CA MET A 189 8.53 -14.59 -3.41
C MET A 189 9.71 -13.64 -3.62
N LEU A 190 10.03 -12.79 -2.65
CA LEU A 190 11.16 -11.85 -2.74
C LEU A 190 12.50 -12.56 -2.91
N GLN A 191 12.71 -13.68 -2.23
CA GLN A 191 13.92 -14.50 -2.38
C GLN A 191 14.05 -15.09 -3.78
N LEU A 192 12.92 -15.39 -4.43
CA LEU A 192 12.88 -16.02 -5.75
C LEU A 192 12.88 -14.99 -6.89
N MET A 193 12.54 -13.73 -6.62
CA MET A 193 12.56 -12.67 -7.62
C MET A 193 13.99 -12.38 -8.09
N THR A 194 14.15 -12.18 -9.39
CA THR A 194 15.32 -11.59 -10.04
C THR A 194 15.44 -10.09 -9.72
N ASN A 195 16.61 -9.51 -9.95
CA ASN A 195 16.82 -8.06 -9.74
C ASN A 195 15.85 -7.23 -10.60
N ASP A 196 15.60 -7.64 -11.85
CA ASP A 196 14.66 -6.98 -12.74
C ASP A 196 13.22 -7.04 -12.23
N GLU A 197 12.82 -8.16 -11.62
CA GLU A 197 11.49 -8.30 -11.01
C GLU A 197 11.35 -7.41 -9.78
N ILE A 198 12.39 -7.33 -8.93
CA ILE A 198 12.42 -6.42 -7.78
C ILE A 198 12.26 -4.96 -8.26
N VAL A 199 13.01 -4.56 -9.30
CA VAL A 199 12.91 -3.21 -9.87
C VAL A 199 11.50 -2.95 -10.43
N ARG A 200 10.92 -3.90 -11.17
CA ARG A 200 9.57 -3.77 -11.72
C ARG A 200 8.50 -3.67 -10.62
N HIS A 201 8.66 -4.45 -9.55
CA HIS A 201 7.70 -4.53 -8.46
C HIS A 201 7.73 -3.29 -7.56
N PHE A 202 8.91 -2.94 -7.03
CA PHE A 202 9.07 -1.87 -6.05
C PHE A 202 9.25 -0.48 -6.67
N LYS A 203 9.72 -0.42 -7.91
CA LYS A 203 9.92 0.79 -8.71
C LYS A 203 11.04 1.71 -8.20
N THR A 204 11.30 1.79 -6.90
CA THR A 204 12.34 2.61 -6.26
C THR A 204 13.00 1.87 -5.10
N VAL A 205 14.24 2.28 -4.75
CA VAL A 205 15.00 1.66 -3.66
C VAL A 205 14.34 1.90 -2.31
N GLU A 206 13.84 3.10 -2.05
CA GLU A 206 13.21 3.48 -0.79
C GLU A 206 11.99 2.61 -0.50
N ARG A 207 11.22 2.25 -1.53
CA ARG A 207 10.05 1.37 -1.38
C ARG A 207 10.43 -0.07 -1.12
N TYR A 208 11.47 -0.55 -1.78
CA TYR A 208 11.99 -1.87 -1.51
C TYR A 208 12.45 -1.97 -0.05
N LEU A 209 13.25 -1.02 0.42
CA LEU A 209 13.71 -0.97 1.81
C LEU A 209 12.53 -0.86 2.79
N THR A 210 11.57 0.03 2.51
CA THR A 210 10.35 0.18 3.35
C THR A 210 9.55 -1.12 3.42
N GLU A 211 9.45 -1.90 2.34
CA GLU A 211 8.76 -3.18 2.38
C GLU A 211 9.55 -4.24 3.17
N LEU A 212 10.89 -4.26 3.07
CA LEU A 212 11.72 -5.15 3.89
C LEU A 212 11.54 -4.86 5.38
N ASP A 213 11.59 -3.59 5.78
CA ASP A 213 11.38 -3.15 7.16
C ASP A 213 9.96 -3.50 7.63
N PHE A 214 8.96 -3.32 6.76
CA PHE A 214 7.58 -3.72 7.04
C PHE A 214 7.47 -5.22 7.30
N LEU A 215 8.06 -6.05 6.44
CA LEU A 215 8.04 -7.52 6.57
C LEU A 215 8.78 -7.98 7.82
N GLU A 216 9.90 -7.33 8.17
CA GLU A 216 10.61 -7.62 9.41
C GLU A 216 9.74 -7.32 10.64
N ALA A 217 9.07 -6.16 10.65
CA ALA A 217 8.12 -5.80 11.71
C ALA A 217 6.96 -6.80 11.80
N GLN A 218 6.44 -7.29 10.67
CA GLN A 218 5.41 -8.33 10.65
C GLN A 218 5.94 -9.67 11.20
N CYS A 219 7.18 -10.05 10.87
CA CYS A 219 7.78 -11.27 11.38
C CYS A 219 7.95 -11.24 12.91
N LYS A 220 8.41 -10.10 13.45
CA LYS A 220 8.50 -9.87 14.89
C LYS A 220 7.12 -9.97 15.56
N TYR A 221 6.11 -9.31 14.99
CA TYR A 221 4.75 -9.32 15.53
C TYR A 221 4.12 -10.72 15.57
N TYR A 222 4.26 -11.46 14.47
CA TYR A 222 3.66 -12.79 14.36
C TYR A 222 4.55 -13.92 14.90
N ARG A 223 5.80 -13.62 15.30
CA ARG A 223 6.82 -14.61 15.66
C ARG A 223 7.00 -15.64 14.54
N ILE A 224 7.27 -15.13 13.34
CA ILE A 224 7.60 -15.95 12.16
C ILE A 224 9.09 -16.26 12.21
N TYR A 225 9.43 -17.53 12.02
CA TYR A 225 10.79 -18.05 11.99
C TYR A 225 11.15 -18.53 10.58
N PRO A 226 12.44 -18.73 10.25
CA PRO A 226 12.85 -19.19 8.91
C PRO A 226 12.15 -20.47 8.46
N LYS A 227 11.95 -21.42 9.38
CA LYS A 227 11.23 -22.68 9.09
C LYS A 227 9.83 -22.43 8.51
N ASP A 228 9.11 -21.43 9.02
CA ASP A 228 7.74 -21.13 8.59
C ASP A 228 7.73 -20.60 7.14
N ILE A 229 8.81 -19.94 6.72
CA ILE A 229 9.01 -19.42 5.36
C ILE A 229 9.31 -20.56 4.39
N TYR A 230 10.19 -21.49 4.77
CA TYR A 230 10.53 -22.64 3.92
C TYR A 230 9.38 -23.65 3.80
N GLU A 231 8.55 -23.79 4.83
CA GLU A 231 7.35 -24.64 4.80
C GLU A 231 6.38 -24.25 3.68
N VAL A 232 6.27 -22.96 3.35
CA VAL A 232 5.45 -22.48 2.22
C VAL A 232 5.90 -23.12 0.90
N SER A 233 7.21 -23.20 0.66
CA SER A 233 7.75 -23.79 -0.58
C SER A 233 7.46 -25.28 -0.69
N VAL A 234 7.50 -25.99 0.43
CA VAL A 234 7.20 -27.43 0.47
C VAL A 234 5.72 -27.69 0.19
N LEU A 235 4.83 -26.84 0.71
CA LEU A 235 3.39 -26.94 0.47
C LEU A 235 3.04 -26.65 -0.99
N GLU A 236 3.63 -25.61 -1.59
CA GLU A 236 3.42 -25.26 -3.00
C GLU A 236 3.92 -26.38 -3.94
N LEU A 237 5.10 -26.94 -3.67
CA LEU A 237 5.65 -28.07 -4.44
C LEU A 237 4.77 -29.32 -4.33
N ARG A 238 4.27 -29.64 -3.13
CA ARG A 238 3.38 -30.79 -2.94
C ARG A 238 2.06 -30.61 -3.70
N GLN A 239 1.49 -29.40 -3.68
CA GLN A 239 0.27 -29.10 -4.42
C GLN A 239 0.47 -29.24 -5.93
N ALA A 240 1.58 -28.72 -6.47
CA ALA A 240 1.93 -28.82 -7.89
C ALA A 240 2.21 -30.26 -8.36
N LEU A 241 2.66 -31.14 -7.46
CA LEU A 241 2.89 -32.57 -7.76
C LEU A 241 1.64 -33.45 -7.58
N SER A 242 0.56 -32.88 -7.01
CA SER A 242 -0.69 -33.60 -6.72
C SER A 242 -1.87 -33.20 -7.60
N GLY A 243 -1.69 -32.22 -8.48
CA GLY A 243 -2.65 -31.79 -9.51
C GLY A 243 -2.20 -32.22 -10.88
#